data_AF-A0A7K2D8Z6-F1
#
_entry.id   AF-A0A7K2D8Z6-F1
#
_cell.length_a   1.000
_cell.length_b   1.000
_cell.length_c   1.000
_cell.angle_alpha   90.00
_cell.angle_beta   90.00
_cell.angle_gamma   90.00
#
_symmetry.space_group_name_H-M   'P 1'
#
loop_
_entity.id
_entity.type
_entity.pdbx_description
1 polymer ?
#
loop_
_entity_poly.entity_id
_entity_poly.type
_entity_poly.pdbx_seq_one_letter_code
_entity_poly.pdbx_strand_id
1 'polypeptide(L)'
;MGFAQWLRSNSEHYLAIDAQRRVGSRYGAPMPEKASGLREHFWMHVFTPAYRLLPWGLRRRVIQALPGSHRRAWPIRSGRPQGPAI
;
A
#
# COMPACT_ATOMS: atom_id res chain seq x y z
N MET A 1 -2.49 -6.63 -17.63
CA MET A 1 -2.50 -6.38 -16.16
C MET A 1 -3.31 -7.49 -15.51
N GLY A 2 -2.71 -8.37 -14.72
CA GLY A 2 -3.43 -9.49 -14.10
C GLY A 2 -4.28 -9.08 -12.90
N PHE A 3 -5.29 -9.88 -12.56
CA PHE A 3 -6.18 -9.67 -11.41
C PHE A 3 -5.40 -9.40 -10.10
N ALA A 4 -4.31 -10.13 -9.85
CA ALA A 4 -3.47 -9.93 -8.66
C ALA A 4 -2.82 -8.54 -8.61
N GLN A 5 -2.45 -7.98 -9.76
CA GLN A 5 -1.84 -6.65 -9.83
C GLN A 5 -2.89 -5.55 -9.67
N TRP A 6 -4.07 -5.74 -10.27
CA TRP A 6 -5.22 -4.87 -10.01
C TRP A 6 -5.61 -4.87 -8.52
N LEU A 7 -5.71 -6.05 -7.91
CA LEU A 7 -6.03 -6.20 -6.49
C LEU A 7 -4.98 -5.50 -5.62
N ARG A 8 -3.69 -5.63 -5.99
CA ARG A 8 -2.59 -4.96 -5.29
C ARG A 8 -2.72 -3.46 -5.31
N SER A 9 -2.82 -2.87 -6.50
CA SER A 9 -2.84 -1.42 -6.66
C SER A 9 -4.02 -0.78 -5.94
N ASN A 10 -5.19 -1.44 -5.95
CA ASN A 10 -6.34 -0.99 -5.16
C ASN A 10 -6.07 -1.11 -3.66
N SER A 11 -5.60 -2.27 -3.19
CA SER A 11 -5.31 -2.50 -1.77
C SER A 11 -4.31 -1.47 -1.23
N GLU A 12 -3.22 -1.23 -1.96
CA GLU A 12 -2.19 -0.25 -1.57
C GLU A 12 -2.77 1.16 -1.46
N HIS A 13 -3.59 1.57 -2.44
CA HIS A 13 -4.22 2.88 -2.47
C HIS A 13 -5.13 3.12 -1.24
N TYR A 14 -6.06 2.20 -0.96
CA TYR A 14 -7.01 2.39 0.14
C TYR A 14 -6.40 2.20 1.53
N LEU A 15 -5.40 1.32 1.67
CA LEU A 15 -4.64 1.19 2.92
C LEU A 15 -3.83 2.45 3.21
N ALA A 16 -3.28 3.10 2.17
CA ALA A 16 -2.57 4.37 2.31
C ALA A 16 -3.51 5.49 2.75
N ILE A 17 -4.69 5.63 2.12
CA ILE A 17 -5.70 6.62 2.51
C ILE A 17 -6.14 6.43 3.96
N ASP A 18 -6.40 5.19 4.37
CA ASP A 18 -6.80 4.86 5.74
C ASP A 18 -5.68 5.17 6.76
N ALA A 19 -4.42 4.93 6.41
CA ALA A 19 -3.27 5.33 7.22
C ALA A 19 -3.15 6.86 7.32
N GLN A 20 -3.26 7.58 6.20
CA GLN A 20 -3.25 9.04 6.16
C GLN A 20 -4.39 9.63 6.99
N ARG A 21 -5.60 9.07 6.91
CA ARG A 21 -6.76 9.49 7.71
C ARG A 21 -6.48 9.35 9.21
N ARG A 22 -5.89 8.23 9.66
CA ARG A 22 -5.53 8.03 11.08
C ARG A 22 -4.46 9.00 11.57
N VAL A 23 -3.43 9.20 10.76
CA VAL A 23 -2.34 10.14 11.11
C VAL A 23 -2.90 11.56 11.12
N GLY A 24 -3.67 11.94 10.10
CA GLY A 24 -4.32 13.24 10.02
C GLY A 24 -5.27 13.51 11.18
N SER A 25 -6.09 12.53 11.58
CA SER A 25 -6.96 12.67 12.76
C SER A 25 -6.18 12.84 14.06
N ARG A 26 -4.96 12.28 14.15
CA ARG A 26 -4.11 12.38 15.34
C ARG A 26 -3.31 13.68 15.41
N TYR A 27 -2.92 14.22 14.25
CA TYR A 27 -2.01 15.37 14.15
C TYR A 27 -2.66 16.62 13.53
N GLY A 28 -3.97 16.62 13.30
CA GLY A 28 -4.70 17.77 12.76
C GLY A 28 -4.43 18.07 11.28
N ALA A 29 -3.93 17.09 10.52
CA ALA A 29 -3.66 17.27 9.10
C ALA A 29 -4.95 17.17 8.24
N PRO A 30 -5.00 17.84 7.09
CA PRO A 30 -6.14 17.76 6.19
C PRO A 30 -6.44 16.30 5.81
N MET A 31 -7.71 15.93 5.96
CA MET A 31 -8.19 14.58 5.75
C MET A 31 -8.14 14.25 4.25
N PRO A 32 -7.65 13.06 3.86
CA PRO A 32 -7.68 12.65 2.47
C PRO A 32 -9.12 12.60 1.93
N GLU A 33 -9.25 12.81 0.62
CA GLU A 33 -10.51 13.01 -0.11
C GLU A 33 -11.59 11.97 0.25
N LYS A 34 -12.86 12.40 0.35
CA LYS A 34 -13.99 11.51 0.66
C LYS A 34 -14.22 10.55 -0.51
N ALA A 35 -14.49 9.28 -0.18
CA ALA A 35 -14.94 8.30 -1.18
C ALA A 35 -16.16 8.83 -1.95
N SER A 36 -16.04 8.88 -3.26
CA SER A 36 -17.00 9.39 -4.23
C SER A 36 -17.82 8.28 -4.91
N GLY A 37 -17.48 7.00 -4.71
CA GLY A 37 -18.18 5.87 -5.36
C GLY A 37 -18.39 4.60 -4.53
N LEU A 38 -19.29 3.73 -5.02
CA LEU A 38 -19.59 2.41 -4.42
C LEU A 38 -18.36 1.51 -4.27
N ARG A 39 -17.47 1.52 -5.28
CA ARG A 39 -16.20 0.79 -5.24
C ARG A 39 -15.32 1.29 -4.11
N GLU A 40 -15.15 2.60 -3.98
CA GLU A 40 -14.36 3.21 -2.90
C GLU A 40 -14.96 2.89 -1.54
N HIS A 41 -16.30 2.87 -1.45
CA HIS A 41 -17.00 2.50 -0.23
C HIS A 41 -16.71 1.06 0.20
N PHE A 42 -16.77 0.10 -0.73
CA PHE A 42 -16.38 -1.29 -0.48
C PHE A 42 -14.93 -1.38 0.03
N TRP A 43 -14.00 -0.71 -0.63
CA TRP A 43 -12.60 -0.79 -0.23
C TRP A 43 -12.33 -0.14 1.13
N MET A 44 -12.90 1.04 1.40
CA MET A 44 -12.72 1.75 2.67
C MET A 44 -13.43 1.06 3.84
N HIS A 45 -14.67 0.58 3.66
CA HIS A 45 -15.52 0.10 4.75
C HIS A 45 -15.55 -1.42 4.92
N VAL A 46 -15.19 -2.19 3.89
CA VAL A 46 -15.19 -3.65 3.96
C VAL A 46 -13.77 -4.19 3.92
N PHE A 47 -13.01 -3.87 2.87
CA PHE A 47 -11.69 -4.45 2.66
C PHE A 47 -10.68 -4.00 3.72
N THR A 48 -10.54 -2.69 3.94
CA THR A 48 -9.58 -2.12 4.90
C THR A 48 -9.75 -2.67 6.33
N PRO A 49 -10.95 -2.66 6.94
CA PRO A 49 -11.12 -3.23 8.27
C PRO A 49 -10.92 -4.76 8.28
N ALA A 50 -11.40 -5.48 7.26
CA ALA A 50 -11.14 -6.91 7.15
C ALA A 50 -9.63 -7.21 7.09
N TYR A 51 -8.89 -6.48 6.27
CA TYR A 51 -7.43 -6.59 6.15
C TYR A 51 -6.70 -6.25 7.47
N ARG A 52 -7.25 -5.33 8.27
CA ARG A 52 -6.69 -4.98 9.58
C ARG A 52 -6.95 -6.04 10.65
N LEU A 53 -8.10 -6.71 10.58
CA LEU A 53 -8.46 -7.84 11.46
C LEU A 53 -7.77 -9.15 11.06
N LEU A 54 -7.18 -9.21 9.86
CA LEU A 54 -6.49 -10.40 9.38
C LEU A 54 -5.33 -10.79 10.33
N PRO A 55 -5.31 -12.04 10.82
CA PRO A 55 -4.18 -12.59 11.56
C PRO A 55 -2.88 -12.48 10.75
N TRP A 56 -1.76 -12.29 11.45
CA TRP A 56 -0.46 -12.06 10.82
C TRP A 56 -0.08 -13.13 9.78
N GLY A 57 -0.43 -14.40 10.01
CA GLY A 57 -0.18 -15.49 9.06
C GLY A 57 -0.90 -15.31 7.72
N LEU A 58 -2.18 -14.91 7.74
CA LEU A 58 -2.95 -14.61 6.53
C LEU A 58 -2.43 -13.35 5.85
N ARG A 59 -2.13 -12.31 6.62
CA ARG A 59 -1.52 -11.07 6.11
C ARG A 59 -0.20 -11.35 5.39
N ARG A 60 0.65 -12.22 5.95
CA ARG A 60 1.92 -12.62 5.35
C ARG A 60 1.71 -13.39 4.03
N ARG A 61 0.75 -14.31 3.98
CA ARG A 61 0.39 -15.02 2.74
C ARG A 61 -0.10 -14.06 1.66
N VAL A 62 -0.93 -13.09 2.02
CA VAL A 62 -1.40 -12.04 1.10
C VAL A 62 -0.21 -11.21 0.60
N ILE A 63 0.66 -10.75 1.49
CA ILE A 63 1.87 -10.00 1.09
C ILE A 63 2.76 -10.81 0.13
N GLN A 64 2.92 -12.12 0.36
CA GLN A 64 3.73 -13.01 -0.49
C GLN A 64 3.05 -13.36 -1.82
N ALA A 65 1.72 -13.47 -1.83
CA ALA A 65 0.95 -13.80 -3.02
C ALA A 65 0.86 -12.62 -4.00
N LEU A 66 0.79 -11.37 -3.50
CA LEU A 66 0.71 -10.20 -4.36
C LEU A 66 2.09 -9.79 -4.89
N PRO A 67 2.26 -9.57 -6.20
CA PRO A 67 3.55 -9.16 -6.78
C PRO A 67 3.96 -7.78 -6.27
N GLY A 68 4.93 -7.71 -5.37
CA GLY A 68 5.36 -6.46 -4.72
C GLY A 68 6.80 -6.07 -4.99
N SER A 69 7.23 -4.96 -4.39
CA SER A 69 8.64 -4.53 -4.36
C SER A 69 9.59 -5.62 -3.87
N HIS A 70 9.10 -6.57 -3.06
CA HIS A 70 9.85 -7.75 -2.62
C HIS A 70 10.16 -8.76 -3.74
N ARG A 71 9.43 -8.75 -4.87
CA ARG A 71 9.75 -9.54 -6.08
C ARG A 71 10.43 -8.71 -7.16
N ARG A 72 10.58 -7.39 -6.96
CA ARG A 72 11.33 -6.56 -7.89
C ARG A 72 12.81 -6.83 -7.64
N ALA A 73 13.50 -7.32 -8.66
CA ALA A 73 14.94 -7.23 -8.72
C ALA A 73 15.27 -5.73 -8.79
N TRP A 74 15.69 -5.16 -7.66
CA TRP A 74 16.24 -3.82 -7.66
C TRP A 74 17.50 -3.88 -8.50
N PRO A 75 17.68 -2.99 -9.49
CA PRO A 75 18.93 -2.92 -10.22
C PRO A 75 20.03 -2.71 -9.17
N ILE A 76 20.95 -3.68 -9.05
CA ILE A 76 22.15 -3.52 -8.25
C ILE A 76 22.80 -2.26 -8.82
N ARG A 77 22.89 -1.22 -8.01
CA ARG A 77 23.51 0.03 -8.41
C ARG A 77 25.01 -0.30 -8.55
N SER A 78 25.42 -0.82 -9.70
CA SER A 78 26.83 -0.97 -10.09
C SER A 78 27.40 0.40 -10.41
N GLY A 79 27.25 1.34 -9.49
CA GLY A 79 27.92 2.63 -9.49
C GLY A 79 29.19 2.46 -8.69
N ARG A 80 30.28 2.13 -9.37
CA ARG A 80 31.63 2.40 -8.85
C ARG A 80 31.61 3.85 -8.34
N PRO A 81 32.00 4.16 -7.09
CA PRO A 81 32.03 5.54 -6.62
C PRO A 81 32.92 6.34 -7.58
N GLN A 82 32.32 7.26 -8.34
CA GLN A 82 33.06 8.15 -9.22
C GLN A 82 33.67 9.26 -8.37
N GLY A 83 34.88 8.98 -7.85
CA GLY A 83 35.77 9.98 -7.29
C GLY A 83 35.28 10.66 -6.00
N PRO A 84 36.18 11.40 -5.33
CA PRO A 84 35.82 12.21 -4.17
C PRO A 84 34.87 13.33 -4.61
N ALA A 85 33.83 13.58 -3.81
CA ALA A 85 33.08 14.83 -3.89
C ALA A 85 34.04 15.95 -3.46
N ILE A 86 34.53 16.70 -4.43
CA ILE A 86 35.30 17.93 -4.23
C ILE A 86 34.34 19.10 -4.30
#